data_AF-A0AAV2S5Y5-F1
#
_entry.id   AF-A0AAV2S5Y5-F1
#
_cell.length_a   1.000
_cell.length_b   1.000
_cell.length_c   1.000
_cell.angle_alpha   90.00
_cell.angle_beta   90.00
_cell.angle_gamma   90.00
#
_symmetry.space_group_name_H-M   'P 1'
#
loop_
_entity.id
_entity.type
_entity.pdbx_description
1 polymer ?
#
loop_
_entity_poly.entity_id
_entity_poly.type
_entity_poly.pdbx_seq_one_letter_code
_entity_poly.pdbx_strand_id
1 'polypeptide(L)'
;MVTMEELSYGEVTLEVPSDLCNDISLLFDIISPDTWNNCITDEHREALMNYLPDFPENDLEEKTRTLEMFFMDENFRFGTPLRIFFDYLTKGFFNPKISKMRASQKKIMFREYRFRMKEYLHSTLEETLVRRKRVLDIVSNMPPDEIPKIPRLLLN
;
A
#
# COMPACT_ATOMS: atom_id res chain seq x y z
N MET A 1 -28.39 -0.64 -24.91
CA MET A 1 -27.05 -1.16 -25.29
C MET A 1 -26.22 -1.16 -24.03
N VAL A 2 -25.67 -2.31 -23.63
CA VAL A 2 -24.78 -2.39 -22.47
C VAL A 2 -23.46 -1.71 -22.85
N THR A 3 -23.05 -0.70 -22.10
CA THR A 3 -21.75 -0.05 -22.29
C THR A 3 -20.69 -0.88 -21.58
N MET A 4 -19.53 -1.06 -22.22
CA MET A 4 -18.41 -1.80 -21.68
C MET A 4 -17.30 -0.83 -21.29
N GLU A 5 -16.66 -1.09 -20.15
CA GLU A 5 -15.54 -0.33 -19.64
C GLU A 5 -14.28 -1.19 -19.57
N GLU A 6 -13.19 -0.66 -20.12
CA GLU A 6 -11.87 -1.27 -20.06
C GLU A 6 -11.22 -0.97 -18.69
N LEU A 7 -10.88 -2.03 -17.97
CA LEU A 7 -10.14 -2.02 -16.72
C LEU A 7 -8.76 -2.62 -16.94
N SER A 8 -7.76 -2.10 -16.23
CA SER A 8 -6.40 -2.59 -16.26
C SER A 8 -5.73 -2.55 -14.89
N TYR A 9 -5.04 -3.63 -14.55
CA TYR A 9 -4.23 -3.74 -13.35
C TYR A 9 -3.02 -4.65 -13.59
N GLY A 10 -1.81 -4.09 -13.47
CA GLY A 10 -0.59 -4.82 -13.81
C GLY A 10 -0.57 -5.20 -15.29
N GLU A 11 -0.50 -6.50 -15.57
CA GLU A 11 -0.53 -7.07 -16.93
C GLU A 11 -1.94 -7.52 -17.35
N VAL A 12 -2.93 -7.44 -16.44
CA VAL A 12 -4.30 -7.89 -16.70
C VAL A 12 -5.12 -6.72 -17.24
N THR A 13 -5.81 -6.97 -18.35
CA THR A 13 -6.82 -6.09 -18.95
C THR A 13 -8.14 -6.84 -19.05
N LEU A 14 -9.22 -6.21 -18.62
CA LEU A 14 -10.57 -6.78 -18.58
C LEU A 14 -11.56 -5.77 -19.13
N GLU A 15 -12.57 -6.25 -19.85
CA GLU A 15 -13.74 -5.45 -20.21
C GLU A 15 -14.91 -5.89 -19.36
N VAL A 16 -15.53 -4.95 -18.64
CA VAL A 16 -16.69 -5.23 -17.78
C VAL A 16 -17.87 -4.34 -18.17
N PRO A 17 -19.12 -4.79 -17.96
CA PRO A 17 -20.29 -3.94 -18.11
C PRO A 17 -20.21 -2.72 -17.18
N SER A 18 -20.49 -1.52 -17.69
CA SER A 18 -20.50 -0.28 -16.89
C SER A 18 -21.42 -0.37 -15.67
N ASP A 19 -22.51 -1.14 -15.77
CA ASP A 19 -23.47 -1.31 -14.66
C ASP A 19 -22.79 -1.94 -13.43
N LEU A 20 -21.79 -2.80 -13.62
CA LEU A 20 -21.00 -3.39 -12.53
C LEU A 20 -20.19 -2.34 -11.77
N CYS A 21 -19.80 -1.25 -12.44
CA CYS A 21 -19.06 -0.15 -11.82
C CYS A 21 -19.99 0.84 -11.10
N ASN A 22 -21.30 0.80 -11.36
CA ASN A 22 -22.27 1.74 -10.80
C ASN A 22 -23.12 1.14 -9.67
N ASP A 23 -23.34 -0.17 -9.67
CA ASP A 23 -24.16 -0.86 -8.67
C ASP A 23 -23.36 -1.94 -7.93
N ILE A 24 -23.18 -1.70 -6.62
CA ILE A 24 -22.46 -2.64 -5.75
C ILE A 24 -23.26 -3.93 -5.52
N SER A 25 -24.59 -3.89 -5.59
CA SER A 25 -25.41 -5.09 -5.42
C SER A 25 -25.12 -6.11 -6.53
N LEU A 26 -24.95 -5.66 -7.77
CA LEU A 26 -24.52 -6.53 -8.88
C LEU A 26 -23.16 -7.18 -8.62
N LEU A 27 -22.23 -6.46 -7.99
CA LEU A 27 -20.93 -7.00 -7.63
C LEU A 27 -21.05 -8.08 -6.55
N PHE A 28 -21.90 -7.89 -5.54
CA PHE A 28 -22.16 -8.91 -4.51
C PHE A 28 -22.87 -10.14 -5.07
N ASP A 29 -23.77 -9.96 -6.03
CA ASP A 29 -24.46 -11.07 -6.69
C ASP A 29 -23.47 -11.93 -7.49
N ILE A 30 -22.56 -11.29 -8.23
CA ILE A 30 -21.51 -11.97 -9.02
C ILE A 30 -20.43 -12.59 -8.12
N ILE A 31 -19.98 -11.88 -7.08
CA ILE A 31 -18.96 -12.37 -6.15
C ILE A 31 -19.64 -12.87 -4.88
N SER A 32 -20.35 -13.99 -5.04
CA SER A 32 -21.15 -14.63 -4.00
C SER A 32 -20.72 -16.06 -3.70
N PRO A 33 -21.08 -16.62 -2.52
CA PRO A 33 -20.94 -18.04 -2.24
C PRO A 33 -21.65 -18.93 -3.26
N ASP A 34 -22.78 -18.46 -3.80
CA ASP A 34 -23.53 -19.18 -4.84
C ASP A 34 -22.70 -19.31 -6.12
N THR A 35 -22.14 -18.20 -6.60
CA THR A 35 -21.26 -18.22 -7.78
C THR A 35 -20.03 -19.10 -7.54
N TRP A 36 -19.42 -19.01 -6.35
CA TRP A 36 -18.26 -19.83 -5.98
C TRP A 36 -18.55 -21.33 -6.04
N ASN A 37 -19.69 -21.77 -5.48
CA ASN A 37 -20.03 -23.18 -5.37
C ASN A 37 -20.66 -23.74 -6.66
N ASN A 38 -21.45 -22.94 -7.38
CA ASN A 38 -22.30 -23.42 -8.47
C ASN A 38 -21.80 -23.03 -9.88
N CYS A 39 -21.01 -21.96 -10.01
CA CYS A 39 -20.56 -21.46 -11.31
C CYS A 39 -19.06 -21.67 -11.58
N ILE A 40 -18.24 -21.83 -10.54
CA ILE A 40 -16.78 -22.00 -10.68
C ILE A 40 -16.41 -23.49 -10.57
N THR A 41 -15.63 -23.97 -11.55
CA THR A 41 -15.10 -25.36 -11.57
C THR A 41 -14.09 -25.59 -10.45
N ASP A 42 -13.91 -26.84 -10.02
CA ASP A 42 -12.97 -27.18 -8.94
C ASP A 42 -11.52 -26.71 -9.25
N GLU A 43 -11.08 -26.86 -10.50
CA GLU A 43 -9.76 -26.41 -10.98
C GLU A 43 -9.57 -24.89 -10.80
N HIS A 44 -10.59 -24.10 -11.15
CA HIS A 44 -10.54 -22.65 -10.96
C HIS A 44 -10.64 -22.27 -9.48
N ARG A 45 -11.41 -23.01 -8.67
CA ARG A 45 -11.45 -22.78 -7.21
C ARG A 45 -10.10 -23.04 -6.57
N GLU A 46 -9.41 -24.12 -6.95
CA GLU A 46 -8.05 -24.40 -6.48
C GLU A 46 -7.07 -23.29 -6.90
N ALA A 47 -7.15 -22.84 -8.16
CA ALA A 47 -6.35 -21.70 -8.62
C ALA A 47 -6.66 -20.41 -7.85
N LEU A 48 -7.93 -20.15 -7.51
CA LEU A 48 -8.35 -18.98 -6.74
C LEU A 48 -7.89 -19.04 -5.28
N MET A 49 -7.88 -20.22 -4.67
CA MET A 49 -7.37 -20.44 -3.31
C MET A 49 -5.88 -20.08 -3.19
N ASN A 50 -5.10 -20.20 -4.27
CA ASN A 50 -3.69 -19.79 -4.30
C ASN A 50 -3.48 -18.27 -4.20
N TYR A 51 -4.52 -17.45 -4.38
CA TYR A 51 -4.44 -15.99 -4.14
C TYR A 51 -4.74 -15.61 -2.68
N LEU A 52 -5.21 -16.55 -1.86
CA LEU A 52 -5.39 -16.32 -0.43
C LEU A 52 -4.04 -16.38 0.30
N PRO A 53 -3.93 -15.76 1.50
CA PRO A 53 -2.71 -15.83 2.29
C PRO A 53 -2.34 -17.27 2.65
N ASP A 54 -1.05 -17.58 2.67
CA ASP A 54 -0.54 -18.85 3.22
C ASP A 54 -0.43 -18.77 4.74
N PHE A 55 -0.97 -19.77 5.43
CA PHE A 55 -0.92 -19.87 6.88
C PHE A 55 0.05 -20.97 7.32
N PRO A 56 0.82 -20.74 8.40
CA PRO A 56 1.83 -21.70 8.86
C PRO A 56 1.23 -22.98 9.47
N GLU A 57 0.04 -22.89 10.04
CA GLU A 57 -0.70 -24.00 10.66
C GLU A 57 -2.13 -24.01 10.11
N ASN A 58 -2.70 -25.20 9.90
CA ASN A 58 -4.08 -25.39 9.42
C ASN A 58 -4.44 -24.58 8.16
N ASP A 59 -3.52 -24.50 7.19
CA ASP A 59 -3.64 -23.63 6.00
C ASP A 59 -4.99 -23.73 5.28
N LEU A 60 -5.46 -24.95 5.00
CA LEU A 60 -6.72 -25.15 4.29
C LEU A 60 -7.93 -24.65 5.10
N GLU A 61 -7.95 -24.88 6.41
CA GLU A 61 -9.05 -24.46 7.30
C GLU A 61 -9.07 -22.94 7.45
N GLU A 62 -7.91 -22.32 7.67
CA GLU A 62 -7.79 -20.86 7.78
C GLU A 62 -8.11 -20.16 6.46
N LYS A 63 -7.70 -20.71 5.31
CA LYS A 63 -8.12 -20.20 3.99
C LYS A 63 -9.63 -20.31 3.79
N THR A 64 -10.24 -21.43 4.18
CA THR A 64 -11.70 -21.61 4.08
C THR A 64 -12.44 -20.59 4.94
N ARG A 65 -12.01 -20.40 6.20
CA ARG A 65 -12.57 -19.37 7.09
C ARG A 65 -12.38 -17.97 6.52
N THR A 66 -11.22 -17.67 5.95
CA THR A 66 -10.93 -16.38 5.31
C THR A 66 -11.89 -16.12 4.15
N LEU A 67 -12.19 -17.14 3.34
CA LEU A 67 -13.14 -17.07 2.24
C LEU A 67 -14.58 -16.85 2.73
N GLU A 68 -14.99 -17.51 3.82
CA GLU A 68 -16.28 -17.28 4.46
C GLU A 68 -16.42 -15.83 4.95
N MET A 69 -15.41 -15.32 5.68
CA MET A 69 -15.38 -13.93 6.13
C MET A 69 -15.43 -12.93 4.97
N PHE A 70 -14.78 -13.26 3.85
CA PHE A 70 -14.79 -12.44 2.64
C PHE A 70 -16.21 -12.33 2.05
N PHE A 71 -16.94 -13.45 1.93
CA PHE A 71 -18.31 -13.44 1.41
C PHE A 71 -19.34 -12.86 2.39
N MET A 72 -19.09 -12.94 3.70
CA MET A 72 -19.94 -12.34 4.72
C MET A 72 -19.75 -10.81 4.87
N ASP A 73 -18.95 -10.19 3.99
CA ASP A 73 -18.64 -8.76 4.01
C ASP A 73 -18.05 -8.33 5.37
N GLU A 74 -17.20 -9.18 5.97
CA GLU A 74 -16.52 -8.86 7.22
C GLU A 74 -15.34 -7.90 7.02
N ASN A 75 -14.96 -7.20 8.09
CA ASN A 75 -13.85 -6.25 8.06
C ASN A 75 -12.51 -6.99 8.22
N PHE A 76 -11.62 -6.82 7.23
CA PHE A 76 -10.28 -7.39 7.25
C PHE A 76 -9.27 -6.39 7.78
N ARG A 77 -9.23 -5.20 7.17
CA ARG A 77 -8.31 -4.13 7.51
C ARG A 77 -8.85 -2.80 7.01
N PHE A 78 -9.46 -2.05 7.92
CA PHE A 78 -10.07 -0.74 7.64
C PHE A 78 -11.17 -0.81 6.56
N GLY A 79 -12.02 -1.83 6.65
CA GLY A 79 -13.14 -2.04 5.74
C GLY A 79 -13.16 -3.45 5.16
N THR A 80 -14.11 -3.67 4.27
CA THR A 80 -14.36 -4.97 3.65
C THR A 80 -13.75 -5.00 2.24
N PRO A 81 -13.09 -6.09 1.82
CA PRO A 81 -12.37 -6.14 0.55
C PRO A 81 -13.24 -5.80 -0.67
N LEU A 82 -14.47 -6.31 -0.72
CA LEU A 82 -15.39 -6.06 -1.85
C LEU A 82 -15.84 -4.61 -1.94
N ARG A 83 -16.16 -3.96 -0.82
CA ARG A 83 -16.52 -2.53 -0.81
C ARG A 83 -15.34 -1.64 -1.18
N ILE A 84 -14.14 -1.98 -0.70
CA ILE A 84 -12.91 -1.26 -1.06
C ILE A 84 -12.63 -1.41 -2.56
N PHE A 85 -12.80 -2.61 -3.10
CA PHE A 85 -12.65 -2.85 -4.54
C PHE A 85 -13.68 -2.05 -5.36
N PHE A 86 -14.95 -2.03 -4.94
CA PHE A 86 -16.00 -1.23 -5.56
C PHE A 86 -15.71 0.29 -5.49
N ASP A 87 -15.21 0.79 -4.36
CA ASP A 87 -14.78 2.18 -4.23
C ASP A 87 -13.62 2.51 -5.21
N TYR A 88 -12.69 1.58 -5.43
CA TYR A 88 -11.66 1.77 -6.45
C TYR A 88 -12.21 1.72 -7.87
N LEU A 89 -13.18 0.85 -8.16
CA LEU A 89 -13.87 0.79 -9.45
C LEU A 89 -14.56 2.12 -9.77
N THR A 90 -15.43 2.59 -8.88
CA THR A 90 -16.18 3.86 -9.03
C THR A 90 -15.28 5.09 -9.18
N LYS A 91 -14.12 5.10 -8.51
CA LYS A 91 -13.11 6.17 -8.65
C LYS A 91 -12.28 6.07 -9.94
N GLY A 92 -12.54 5.10 -10.80
CA GLY A 92 -11.80 4.88 -12.04
C GLY A 92 -10.35 4.46 -11.80
N PHE A 93 -10.03 3.87 -10.64
CA PHE A 93 -8.68 3.46 -10.28
C PHE A 93 -8.08 2.56 -11.37
N PHE A 94 -8.87 1.59 -11.85
CA PHE A 94 -8.43 0.61 -12.86
C PHE A 94 -8.43 1.14 -14.30
N ASN A 95 -8.84 2.38 -14.56
CA ASN A 95 -8.78 2.95 -15.91
C ASN A 95 -7.32 2.95 -16.44
N PRO A 96 -7.04 2.46 -17.66
CA PRO A 96 -5.68 2.35 -18.20
C PRO A 96 -4.87 3.64 -18.20
N LYS A 97 -5.50 4.78 -18.48
CA LYS A 97 -4.83 6.08 -18.46
C LYS A 97 -4.46 6.49 -17.03
N ILE A 98 -5.41 6.32 -16.10
CA ILE A 98 -5.21 6.66 -14.68
C ILE A 98 -4.16 5.73 -14.05
N SER A 99 -4.22 4.43 -14.35
CA SER A 99 -3.24 3.43 -13.91
C SER A 99 -1.81 3.77 -14.35
N LYS A 100 -1.61 4.08 -15.64
CA LYS A 100 -0.31 4.53 -16.18
C LYS A 100 0.19 5.83 -15.54
N MET A 101 -0.71 6.79 -15.32
CA MET A 101 -0.40 8.06 -14.66
C MET A 101 0.08 7.82 -13.22
N ARG A 102 -0.65 7.02 -12.43
CA ARG A 102 -0.30 6.68 -11.04
C ARG A 102 1.03 5.95 -10.95
N ALA A 103 1.30 5.02 -11.86
CA ALA A 103 2.60 4.34 -11.93
C ALA A 103 3.76 5.31 -12.17
N SER A 104 3.57 6.29 -13.07
CA SER A 104 4.56 7.35 -13.31
C SER A 104 4.74 8.27 -12.10
N GLN A 105 3.65 8.70 -11.46
CA GLN A 105 3.69 9.50 -10.23
C GLN A 105 4.46 8.78 -9.12
N LYS A 106 4.23 7.48 -8.90
CA LYS A 106 4.97 6.69 -7.91
C LYS A 106 6.48 6.69 -8.16
N LYS A 107 6.90 6.59 -9.43
CA LYS A 107 8.32 6.67 -9.82
C LYS A 107 8.92 8.04 -9.52
N ILE A 108 8.20 9.12 -9.80
CA ILE A 108 8.63 10.50 -9.52
C ILE A 108 8.76 10.72 -8.02
N MET A 109 7.71 10.39 -7.25
CA MET A 109 7.69 10.52 -5.80
C MET A 109 8.83 9.74 -5.13
N PHE A 110 9.14 8.55 -5.63
CA PHE A 110 10.27 7.77 -5.13
C PHE A 110 11.62 8.44 -5.39
N ARG A 111 11.82 9.03 -6.58
CA ARG A 111 13.04 9.80 -6.90
C ARG A 111 13.19 11.01 -6.00
N GLU A 112 12.12 11.77 -5.81
CA GLU A 112 12.13 12.92 -4.91
C GLU A 112 12.40 12.53 -3.46
N TYR A 113 11.77 11.45 -2.99
CA TYR A 113 12.02 10.92 -1.65
C TYR A 113 13.51 10.61 -1.44
N ARG A 114 14.14 9.93 -2.41
CA ARG A 114 15.58 9.63 -2.38
C ARG A 114 16.44 10.89 -2.41
N PHE A 115 16.03 11.91 -3.15
CA PHE A 115 16.72 13.19 -3.19
C PHE A 115 16.63 13.92 -1.83
N ARG A 116 15.42 14.09 -1.29
CA ARG A 116 15.20 14.69 0.04
C ARG A 116 15.97 13.98 1.15
N MET A 117 16.08 12.65 1.08
CA MET A 117 16.86 11.87 2.04
C MET A 117 18.36 12.19 1.97
N LYS A 118 18.91 12.43 0.78
CA LYS A 118 20.31 12.83 0.62
C LYS A 118 20.56 14.23 1.17
N GLU A 119 19.66 15.18 0.89
CA GLU A 119 19.74 16.53 1.42
C GLU A 119 19.64 16.55 2.95
N TYR A 120 18.71 15.75 3.50
CA TYR A 120 18.56 15.57 4.94
C TYR A 120 19.84 15.02 5.57
N LEU A 121 20.45 13.99 4.97
CA LEU A 121 21.70 13.44 5.47
C LEU A 121 22.85 14.45 5.39
N HIS A 122 22.96 15.18 4.28
CA HIS A 122 23.98 16.20 4.08
C HIS A 122 23.89 17.30 5.13
N SER A 123 22.72 17.91 5.28
CA SER A 123 22.47 18.96 6.30
C SER A 123 22.74 18.45 7.71
N THR A 124 22.28 17.24 8.04
CA THR A 124 22.55 16.61 9.35
C THR A 124 24.05 16.42 9.60
N LEU A 125 24.82 16.02 8.58
CA LEU A 125 26.28 15.85 8.69
C LEU A 125 26.99 17.19 8.89
N GLU A 126 26.63 18.22 8.11
CA GLU A 126 27.18 19.58 8.26
C GLU A 126 26.91 20.12 9.66
N GLU A 127 25.68 20.01 10.14
CA GLU A 127 25.33 20.39 11.50
C GLU A 127 26.17 19.61 12.53
N THR A 128 26.28 18.30 12.38
CA THR A 128 27.04 17.46 13.31
C THR A 128 28.53 17.86 13.34
N LEU A 129 29.13 18.16 12.18
CA LEU A 129 30.51 18.61 12.08
C LEU A 129 30.72 19.98 12.75
N VAL A 130 29.83 20.95 12.48
CA VAL A 130 29.86 22.26 13.13
C VAL A 130 29.72 22.13 14.65
N ARG A 131 28.80 21.29 15.11
CA ARG A 131 28.60 21.01 16.55
C ARG A 131 29.85 20.42 17.18
N ARG A 132 30.47 19.41 16.55
CA ARG A 132 31.71 18.79 17.03
C ARG A 132 32.87 19.78 17.08
N LYS A 133 33.04 20.60 16.04
CA LYS A 133 34.07 21.64 16.01
C LYS A 133 33.90 22.62 17.18
N ARG A 134 32.69 23.12 17.44
CA ARG A 134 32.46 24.02 18.58
C ARG A 134 32.82 23.38 19.92
N VAL A 135 32.49 22.10 20.12
CA VAL A 135 32.87 21.38 21.34
C VAL A 135 34.39 21.28 21.46
N LEU A 136 35.09 20.93 20.37
CA LEU A 136 36.55 20.88 20.36
C LEU A 136 37.18 22.25 20.64
N ASP A 137 36.66 23.32 20.04
CA ASP A 137 37.12 24.69 20.27
C ASP A 137 36.92 25.11 21.74
N ILE A 138 35.82 24.70 22.37
CA ILE A 138 35.59 24.94 23.81
C ILE A 138 36.63 24.21 24.65
N VAL A 139 36.84 22.92 24.39
CA VAL A 139 37.80 22.08 25.15
C VAL A 139 39.23 22.57 24.95
N SER A 140 39.62 22.95 23.73
CA SER A 140 40.98 23.40 23.42
C SER A 140 41.35 24.72 24.10
N ASN A 141 40.37 25.56 24.45
CA ASN A 141 40.60 26.85 25.10
C ASN A 141 40.35 26.79 26.62
N MET A 142 40.05 25.62 27.16
CA MET A 142 39.73 25.40 28.58
C MET A 142 40.97 24.91 29.35
N PRO A 143 41.16 25.31 30.62
CA PRO A 143 42.22 24.77 31.46
C PRO A 143 42.05 23.25 31.71
N PRO A 144 43.15 22.51 31.96
CA PRO A 144 43.16 21.03 31.98
C PRO A 144 42.23 20.34 33.00
N ASP A 145 41.80 21.06 34.05
CA ASP A 145 41.02 20.51 35.17
C ASP A 145 39.55 20.97 35.20
N GLU A 146 39.10 21.76 34.22
CA GLU A 146 37.69 22.17 34.13
C GLU A 146 36.85 21.25 33.23
N ILE A 147 35.62 20.97 33.67
CA ILE A 147 34.67 20.16 32.90
C ILE A 147 33.98 21.06 31.85
N PRO A 148 34.03 20.72 30.55
CA PRO A 148 33.42 21.53 29.51
C PRO A 148 31.89 21.56 29.64
N LYS A 149 31.33 22.76 29.77
CA LYS A 149 29.89 22.99 29.76
C LYS A 149 29.39 22.95 28.31
N ILE A 150 29.01 21.78 27.84
CA ILE A 150 28.43 21.62 26.50
C ILE A 150 26.99 22.14 26.52
N PRO A 151 26.65 23.23 25.80
CA PRO A 151 25.26 23.69 25.73
C PRO A 151 24.40 22.60 25.10
N ARG A 152 23.25 22.28 25.72
CA ARG A 152 22.22 21.45 25.08
C ARG A 152 21.68 22.24 23.89
N LEU A 153 22.08 21.85 22.70
CA LEU A 153 21.64 22.50 21.48
C LEU A 153 20.19 22.09 21.22
N LEU A 154 19.27 23.05 21.33
CA LEU A 154 17.92 22.89 20.80
C LEU A 154 18.06 22.73 19.27
N LEU A 155 17.50 21.65 18.75
CA LEU A 155 17.28 21.47 17.32
C LEU A 155 16.27 22.55 16.92
N ASN A 156 16.74 23.56 16.18
CA ASN A 156 15.85 24.47 15.46
C ASN A 156 15.35 23.78 14.20
#